data_AF-A0A7J4V1I7-F1
#
_entry.id   AF-A0A7J4V1I7-F1
#
_cell.length_a   1.000
_cell.length_b   1.000
_cell.length_c   1.000
_cell.angle_alpha   90.00
_cell.angle_beta   90.00
_cell.angle_gamma   90.00
#
_symmetry.space_group_name_H-M   'P 1'
#
loop_
_entity.id
_entity.type
_entity.pdbx_description
1 polymer ?
#
loop_
_entity_poly.entity_id
_entity_poly.type
_entity_poly.pdbx_seq_one_letter_code
_entity_poly.pdbx_strand_id
1 'polypeptide(L)'
;MLKMMAKDLKDKSKVDELTVTIVEKGEPREWKSNWSGVGGRVCDATGEDESGETVNLTLWNDDIEKVQVSSKIKITNGWVSSFKNKLQVSAGKYGKLEVL
;
A
#
# COMPACT_ATOMS: atom_id res chain seq x y z
N MET A 1 10.94 -11.28 -10.77
CA MET A 1 10.54 -10.40 -9.66
C MET A 1 10.97 -11.07 -8.38
N LEU A 2 11.51 -10.32 -7.42
CA LEU A 2 11.86 -10.84 -6.10
C LEU A 2 10.65 -10.66 -5.17
N LYS A 3 10.20 -11.74 -4.54
CA LYS A 3 9.18 -11.68 -3.48
C LYS A 3 9.84 -11.10 -2.23
N MET A 4 9.24 -10.06 -1.68
CA MET A 4 9.68 -9.36 -0.49
C MET A 4 8.72 -9.61 0.68
N MET A 5 9.24 -9.50 1.90
CA MET A 5 8.51 -9.53 3.16
C MET A 5 8.51 -8.15 3.82
N ALA A 6 7.70 -7.96 4.87
CA ALA A 6 7.62 -6.71 5.61
C ALA A 6 9.00 -6.27 6.16
N LYS A 7 9.79 -7.21 6.67
CA LYS A 7 11.17 -6.98 7.14
C LYS A 7 12.16 -6.50 6.08
N ASP A 8 11.89 -6.75 4.80
CA ASP A 8 12.77 -6.35 3.70
C ASP A 8 12.56 -4.88 3.29
N LEU A 9 11.47 -4.26 3.77
CA LEU A 9 11.07 -2.92 3.40
C LEU A 9 11.98 -1.87 4.03
N LYS A 10 12.40 -0.91 3.22
CA LYS A 10 13.23 0.22 3.65
C LYS A 10 12.60 1.51 3.18
N ASP A 11 12.76 2.59 3.93
CA ASP A 11 12.25 3.89 3.50
C ASP A 11 12.85 4.29 2.14
N LYS A 12 12.02 4.93 1.30
CA LYS A 12 12.37 5.40 -0.05
C LYS A 12 12.96 4.30 -0.93
N SER A 13 12.40 3.10 -0.84
CA SER A 13 12.82 1.95 -1.63
C SER A 13 11.70 1.38 -2.49
N LYS A 14 12.10 0.66 -3.54
CA LYS A 14 11.20 -0.02 -4.46
C LYS A 14 10.75 -1.35 -3.87
N VAL A 15 9.50 -1.72 -4.12
CA VAL A 15 8.96 -3.05 -3.84
C VAL A 15 8.78 -3.80 -5.16
N ASP A 16 9.53 -4.86 -5.40
CA ASP A 16 9.36 -5.65 -6.63
C ASP A 16 8.05 -6.43 -6.59
N GLU A 17 7.84 -7.20 -5.52
CA GLU A 17 6.62 -7.95 -5.28
C GLU A 17 6.39 -8.14 -3.76
N LEU A 18 5.22 -7.76 -3.25
CA LEU A 18 4.81 -7.96 -1.87
C LEU A 18 3.39 -8.51 -1.84
N THR A 19 3.16 -9.58 -1.07
CA THR A 19 1.84 -10.18 -0.88
C THR A 19 1.45 -10.09 0.58
N VAL A 20 0.28 -9.54 0.86
CA VAL A 20 -0.23 -9.33 2.23
C VAL A 20 -1.72 -9.59 2.30
N THR A 21 -2.19 -10.02 3.47
CA THR A 21 -3.62 -10.13 3.80
C THR A 21 -4.04 -8.89 4.58
N ILE A 22 -5.09 -8.21 4.14
CA ILE A 22 -5.57 -7.00 4.83
C ILE A 22 -6.21 -7.39 6.16
N VAL A 23 -5.69 -6.83 7.25
CA VAL A 23 -6.21 -7.03 8.60
C VAL A 23 -7.00 -5.82 9.08
N GLU A 24 -6.70 -4.63 8.58
CA GLU A 24 -7.39 -3.39 8.93
C GLU A 24 -7.48 -2.46 7.72
N LYS A 25 -8.59 -1.73 7.60
CA LYS A 25 -8.79 -0.71 6.58
C LYS A 25 -9.47 0.51 7.21
N GLY A 26 -8.82 1.67 7.12
CA GLY A 26 -9.34 2.93 7.64
C GLY A 26 -10.37 3.59 6.72
N GLU A 27 -10.83 4.77 7.10
CA GLU A 27 -11.76 5.55 6.30
C GLU A 27 -11.05 6.24 5.11
N PRO A 28 -11.62 6.19 3.90
CA PRO A 28 -11.08 6.93 2.75
C PRO A 28 -11.15 8.44 2.99
N ARG A 29 -10.05 9.13 2.72
CA ARG A 29 -9.96 10.59 2.75
C ARG A 29 -9.62 11.15 1.38
N GLU A 30 -10.14 12.34 1.09
CA GLU A 30 -9.76 13.07 -0.11
C GLU A 30 -8.42 13.76 0.10
N TRP A 31 -7.59 13.75 -0.94
CA TRP A 31 -6.38 14.56 -1.01
C TRP A 31 -6.44 15.46 -2.23
N LYS A 32 -5.95 16.68 -2.08
CA LYS A 32 -5.85 17.64 -3.17
C LYS A 32 -4.48 18.30 -3.15
N SER A 33 -3.83 18.32 -4.30
CA SER A 33 -2.61 19.09 -4.51
C SER A 33 -2.96 20.57 -4.57
N ASN A 34 -2.36 21.36 -3.68
CA ASN A 34 -2.52 22.82 -3.66
C ASN A 34 -1.86 23.51 -4.88
N TRP A 35 -0.99 22.81 -5.62
CA TRP A 35 -0.21 23.40 -6.72
C TRP A 35 -0.71 22.99 -8.11
N SER A 36 -1.08 21.73 -8.28
CA SER A 36 -1.43 21.18 -9.60
C SER A 36 -2.94 21.05 -9.83
N GLY A 37 -3.77 21.28 -8.79
CA GLY A 37 -5.22 21.08 -8.85
C GLY A 37 -5.66 19.60 -8.92
N VAL A 38 -4.71 18.68 -9.09
CA VAL A 38 -4.93 17.23 -9.08
C VAL A 38 -5.32 16.79 -7.68
N GLY A 39 -6.32 15.93 -7.58
CA GLY A 39 -6.70 15.29 -6.33
C GLY A 39 -7.04 13.83 -6.55
N GLY A 40 -7.42 13.17 -5.46
CA GLY A 40 -7.88 11.80 -5.48
C GLY A 40 -8.28 11.35 -4.09
N ARG A 41 -8.45 10.05 -3.93
CA ARG A 41 -8.78 9.44 -2.64
C ARG A 41 -7.62 8.59 -2.17
N VAL A 42 -7.41 8.58 -0.86
CA VAL A 42 -6.40 7.77 -0.20
C VAL A 42 -7.01 7.13 1.04
N CYS A 43 -6.63 5.88 1.32
CA CYS A 43 -7.06 5.14 2.50
C CYS A 43 -5.83 4.44 3.10
N ASP A 44 -5.64 4.63 4.40
CA ASP A 44 -4.62 3.91 5.16
C ASP A 44 -5.18 2.52 5.54
N ALA A 45 -4.37 1.48 5.35
CA ALA A 45 -4.72 0.10 5.68
C ALA A 45 -3.53 -0.62 6.32
N THR A 46 -3.80 -1.75 6.98
CA THR A 46 -2.76 -2.61 7.55
C THR A 46 -2.88 -3.99 6.90
N GLY A 47 -1.76 -4.50 6.40
CA GLY A 47 -1.65 -5.85 5.86
C GLY A 47 -0.69 -6.69 6.68
N GLU A 48 -0.93 -7.99 6.73
CA GLU A 48 -0.03 -8.98 7.32
C GLU A 48 0.59 -9.82 6.21
N ASP A 49 1.92 -9.97 6.21
CA ASP A 49 2.61 -10.82 5.26
C ASP A 49 2.57 -12.31 5.66
N GLU A 50 3.16 -13.19 4.86
CA GLU A 50 3.15 -14.62 5.16
C GLU A 50 3.95 -15.04 6.40
N SER A 51 4.79 -14.15 6.92
CA SER A 51 5.55 -14.38 8.16
C SER A 51 4.80 -13.94 9.41
N GLY A 52 3.62 -13.33 9.26
CA GLY A 52 2.84 -12.76 10.35
C GLY A 52 3.28 -11.34 10.74
N GLU A 53 4.15 -10.71 9.95
CA GLU A 53 4.57 -9.33 10.19
C GLU A 53 3.60 -8.34 9.55
N THR A 54 3.20 -7.33 10.31
CA THR A 54 2.27 -6.28 9.84
C THR A 54 3.01 -5.14 9.15
N VAL A 55 2.43 -4.63 8.06
CA VAL A 55 2.91 -3.48 7.30
C VAL A 55 1.76 -2.51 7.03
N ASN A 56 2.04 -1.20 7.12
CA ASN A 56 1.06 -0.19 6.72
C ASN A 56 1.03 -0.07 5.19
N LEU A 57 -0.16 0.14 4.66
CA LEU A 57 -0.44 0.25 3.24
C LEU A 57 -1.16 1.57 2.97
N THR A 58 -0.93 2.10 1.78
CA THR A 58 -1.65 3.27 1.27
C THR A 58 -2.36 2.87 -0.02
N LEU A 59 -3.69 2.82 0.05
CA LEU A 59 -4.58 2.51 -1.07
C LEU A 59 -4.98 3.81 -1.76
N TRP A 60 -4.91 3.83 -3.10
CA TRP A 60 -5.21 5.02 -3.89
C TRP A 60 -6.43 4.79 -4.79
N ASN A 61 -7.32 5.77 -4.83
CA ASN A 61 -8.46 5.82 -5.75
C ASN A 61 -9.23 4.48 -5.80
N ASP A 62 -9.25 3.81 -6.95
CA ASP A 62 -9.99 2.56 -7.17
C ASP A 62 -9.49 1.39 -6.34
N ASP A 63 -8.23 1.40 -5.89
CA ASP A 63 -7.69 0.34 -5.04
C ASP A 63 -8.38 0.31 -3.68
N ILE A 64 -8.87 1.47 -3.22
CA ILE A 64 -9.66 1.57 -1.99
C ILE A 64 -10.90 0.70 -2.12
N GLU A 65 -11.54 0.67 -3.29
CA GLU A 65 -12.82 0.01 -3.46
C GLU A 65 -12.67 -1.48 -3.74
N LYS A 66 -11.57 -1.86 -4.41
CA LYS A 66 -11.21 -3.26 -4.66
C LYS A 66 -10.82 -4.01 -3.39
N VAL A 67 -10.18 -3.32 -2.45
CA VAL A 67 -9.56 -3.95 -1.28
C VAL A 67 -10.52 -3.90 -0.08
N GLN A 68 -10.76 -5.06 0.54
CA GLN A 68 -11.55 -5.20 1.75
C GLN A 68 -10.71 -5.85 2.86
N VAL A 69 -11.16 -5.75 4.10
CA VAL A 69 -10.60 -6.55 5.20
C VAL A 69 -10.70 -8.04 4.83
N SER A 70 -9.69 -8.82 5.21
CA SER A 70 -9.47 -10.22 4.84
C SER A 70 -9.15 -10.46 3.36
N SER A 71 -9.09 -9.43 2.51
CA SER A 71 -8.61 -9.60 1.13
C SER A 71 -7.12 -9.90 1.13
N LYS A 72 -6.71 -10.86 0.30
CA LYS A 72 -5.29 -11.06 0.00
C LYS A 72 -4.94 -10.20 -1.20
N ILE A 73 -3.91 -9.38 -1.09
CA ILE A 73 -3.48 -8.48 -2.16
C ILE A 73 -2.04 -8.72 -2.54
N LYS A 74 -1.73 -8.41 -3.79
CA LYS A 74 -0.39 -8.44 -4.37
C LYS A 74 -0.05 -7.06 -4.90
N ILE A 75 1.05 -6.49 -4.41
CA ILE A 75 1.63 -5.25 -4.91
C ILE A 75 2.85 -5.61 -5.75
N THR A 76 2.91 -5.10 -6.98
CA THR A 76 4.07 -5.24 -7.86
C THR A 76 4.59 -3.89 -8.29
N ASN A 77 5.92 -3.75 -8.39
CA ASN A 77 6.59 -2.49 -8.74
C ASN A 77 6.13 -1.31 -7.86
N GLY A 78 5.89 -1.58 -6.58
CA GLY A 78 5.42 -0.64 -5.58
C GLY A 78 6.53 0.24 -5.01
N TRP A 79 6.15 1.07 -4.04
CA TRP A 79 7.03 2.02 -3.40
C TRP A 79 6.80 2.08 -1.89
N VAL A 80 7.90 2.09 -1.15
CA VAL A 80 7.91 2.32 0.30
C VAL A 80 8.18 3.80 0.57
N SER A 81 7.33 4.41 1.38
CA SER A 81 7.53 5.76 1.92
C SER A 81 7.35 5.75 3.42
N SER A 82 8.06 6.65 4.12
CA SER A 82 7.80 6.93 5.52
C SER A 82 6.87 8.12 5.69
N PHE A 83 5.85 7.96 6.54
CA PHE A 83 5.02 9.07 7.01
C PHE A 83 4.95 9.03 8.53
N LYS A 84 5.34 10.12 9.19
CA LYS A 84 5.40 10.23 10.67
C LYS A 84 6.12 9.03 11.33
N ASN A 85 7.28 8.64 10.81
CA ASN A 85 8.10 7.51 11.26
C ASN A 85 7.47 6.11 11.08
N LYS A 86 6.39 5.97 10.31
CA LYS A 86 5.83 4.67 9.93
C LYS A 86 6.10 4.39 8.45
N LEU A 87 6.65 3.22 8.14
CA LEU A 87 6.76 2.75 6.76
C LEU A 87 5.37 2.43 6.23
N GLN A 88 5.09 2.88 5.01
CA GLN A 88 3.88 2.63 4.25
C GLN A 88 4.24 2.15 2.85
N VAL A 89 3.51 1.15 2.36
CA VAL A 89 3.70 0.61 1.01
C VAL A 89 2.49 0.95 0.14
N SER A 90 2.74 1.33 -1.10
CA SER A 90 1.69 1.48 -2.12
C SER A 90 2.14 0.94 -3.47
N ALA A 91 1.20 0.75 -4.39
CA ALA A 91 1.52 0.49 -5.79
C ALA A 91 2.28 1.68 -6.44
N GLY A 92 2.14 2.90 -5.91
CA GLY A 92 2.77 4.09 -6.48
C GLY A 92 2.27 4.39 -7.90
N LYS A 93 3.00 5.24 -8.62
CA LYS A 93 2.60 5.72 -9.96
C LYS A 93 2.71 4.64 -11.06
N TYR A 94 3.68 3.73 -10.92
CA TYR A 94 4.04 2.75 -11.96
C TYR A 94 3.83 1.29 -11.53
N GLY A 95 3.42 1.07 -10.28
CA GLY A 95 3.11 -0.28 -9.81
C GLY A 95 1.65 -0.63 -9.99
N LYS A 96 1.33 -1.85 -9.56
CA LYS A 96 0.00 -2.43 -9.67
C LYS A 96 -0.37 -3.08 -8.35
N LEU A 97 -1.64 -2.91 -7.96
CA LEU A 97 -2.28 -3.65 -6.89
C LEU A 97 -3.29 -4.62 -7.50
N GLU A 98 -3.22 -5.88 -7.09
CA GLU A 98 -4.14 -6.94 -7.50
C GLU A 98 -4.73 -7.61 -6.26
N VAL A 99 -6.03 -7.85 -6.26
CA VAL A 99 -6.69 -8.70 -5.25
C VAL A 99 -6.61 -10.14 -5.76
N LEU A 100 -6.18 -11.05 -4.89
CA LEU A 100 -5.99 -12.48 -5.18
C LEU A 100 -7.20 -13.33 -4.80
#